data_AF-A0A937Q8C4-F1
#
_entry.id   AF-A0A937Q8C4-F1
#
_cell.length_a   1.000
_cell.length_b   1.000
_cell.length_c   1.000
_cell.angle_alpha   90.00
_cell.angle_beta   90.00
_cell.angle_gamma   90.00
#
_symmetry.space_group_name_H-M   'P 1'
#
loop_
_entity.id
_entity.type
_entity.pdbx_description
1 polymer ?
#
loop_
_entity_poly.entity_id
_entity_poly.type
_entity_poly.pdbx_seq_one_letter_code
_entity_poly.pdbx_strand_id
1 'polypeptide(L)'
;MDQDKNTHNGYYHSLTRNMLLGIILVAIMPMIVVSGIILYRFDIYYHEKVHAHLEELVLKHKQQIDSFLRQRLGDIRLLTSTFSLEELKNESFLRDRLEQLQQIYGPMFVDLGVINSRGIQVAYAGPFKLGQAQYSEAKWFQMAMKSDY
;
A
#
# COMPACT_ATOMS: atom_id res chain seq x y z
N MET A 1 -27.25 53.55 64.53
CA MET A 1 -26.54 53.88 63.27
C MET A 1 -25.89 52.63 62.64
N ASP A 2 -26.56 51.46 62.70
CA ASP A 2 -25.99 50.19 62.18
C ASP A 2 -26.88 49.42 61.19
N GLN A 3 -28.09 49.92 60.90
CA GLN A 3 -29.05 49.22 60.03
C GLN A 3 -28.83 49.51 58.52
N ASP A 4 -28.13 50.60 58.19
CA ASP A 4 -27.88 51.04 56.80
C ASP A 4 -26.59 50.46 56.18
N LYS A 5 -25.70 49.89 57.00
CA LYS A 5 -24.46 49.25 56.53
C LYS A 5 -24.69 47.86 55.93
N ASN A 6 -25.73 47.15 56.37
CA ASN A 6 -26.01 45.77 55.90
C ASN A 6 -26.70 45.71 54.54
N THR A 7 -27.51 46.71 54.18
CA THR A 7 -28.24 46.79 52.90
C THR A 7 -27.31 47.14 51.74
N HIS A 8 -26.36 48.05 51.95
CA HIS A 8 -25.35 48.43 50.96
C HIS A 8 -24.42 47.26 50.62
N ASN A 9 -24.01 46.47 51.63
CA ASN A 9 -23.08 45.35 51.43
C ASN A 9 -23.65 44.28 50.47
N GLY A 10 -24.94 43.95 50.59
CA GLY A 10 -25.62 42.99 49.71
C GLY A 10 -25.74 43.48 48.25
N TYR A 11 -26.00 44.77 48.06
CA TYR A 11 -26.09 45.39 46.73
C TYR A 11 -24.73 45.38 46.01
N TYR A 12 -23.65 45.84 46.68
CA TYR A 12 -22.30 45.83 46.11
C TYR A 12 -21.77 44.40 45.85
N HIS A 13 -22.12 43.42 46.70
CA HIS A 13 -21.79 42.01 46.44
C HIS A 13 -22.50 41.45 45.19
N SER A 14 -23.76 41.83 44.94
CA SER A 14 -24.47 41.40 43.75
C SER A 14 -23.92 42.03 42.46
N LEU A 15 -23.51 43.30 42.53
CA LEU A 15 -22.94 44.03 41.41
C LEU A 15 -21.55 43.49 41.03
N THR A 16 -20.68 43.27 42.02
CA THR A 16 -19.34 42.68 41.80
C THR A 16 -19.42 41.27 41.26
N ARG A 17 -20.36 40.44 41.73
CA ARG A 17 -20.62 39.09 41.19
C ARG A 17 -21.01 39.15 39.70
N ASN A 18 -21.90 40.06 39.31
CA ASN A 18 -22.34 40.17 37.92
C ASN A 18 -21.19 40.66 37.00
N MET A 19 -20.35 41.60 37.47
CA MET A 19 -19.17 42.04 36.72
C MET A 19 -18.15 40.89 36.55
N LEU A 20 -17.87 40.13 37.61
CA LEU A 20 -16.99 38.96 37.54
C LEU A 20 -17.51 37.90 36.57
N LEU A 21 -18.81 37.60 36.63
CA LEU A 21 -19.45 36.66 35.69
C LEU A 21 -19.35 37.15 34.25
N GLY A 22 -19.53 38.45 33.99
CA GLY A 22 -19.37 39.05 32.67
C GLY A 22 -17.95 38.92 32.12
N ILE A 23 -16.94 39.22 32.94
CA ILE A 23 -15.52 39.10 32.54
C ILE A 23 -15.16 37.64 32.24
N ILE A 24 -15.58 36.70 33.09
CA ILE A 24 -15.37 35.25 32.88
C ILE A 24 -16.04 34.79 31.58
N LEU A 25 -17.28 35.21 31.35
CA LEU A 25 -18.04 34.82 30.16
C LEU A 25 -17.39 35.35 28.88
N VAL A 26 -16.98 36.62 28.85
CA VAL A 26 -16.28 37.21 27.71
C VAL A 26 -14.92 36.56 27.47
N ALA A 27 -14.20 36.17 28.53
CA ALA A 27 -12.92 35.48 28.41
C ALA A 27 -13.05 34.04 27.89
N ILE A 28 -14.11 33.32 28.28
CA ILE A 28 -14.33 31.91 27.89
C ILE A 28 -15.00 31.79 26.51
N MET A 29 -15.83 32.75 26.11
CA MET A 29 -16.62 32.69 24.87
C MET A 29 -15.78 32.44 23.61
N PRO A 30 -14.62 33.11 23.39
CA PRO A 30 -13.75 32.81 22.25
C PRO A 30 -13.23 31.38 22.25
N MET A 31 -12.90 30.82 23.43
CA MET A 31 -12.45 29.43 23.52
C MET A 31 -13.55 28.43 23.15
N ILE A 32 -14.79 28.68 23.57
CA ILE A 32 -15.94 27.84 23.21
C ILE A 32 -16.16 27.88 21.70
N VAL A 33 -16.16 29.08 21.09
CA VAL A 33 -16.37 29.24 19.64
C VAL A 33 -15.28 28.53 18.85
N VAL A 34 -14.00 28.73 19.19
CA VAL A 34 -12.88 28.07 18.51
C VAL A 34 -12.94 26.56 18.69
N SER A 35 -13.21 26.08 19.90
CA SER A 35 -13.32 24.64 20.17
C SER A 35 -14.47 24.00 19.38
N GLY A 36 -15.63 24.67 19.30
CA GLY A 36 -16.77 24.19 18.51
C GLY A 36 -16.44 24.09 17.02
N ILE A 37 -15.75 25.08 16.47
CA ILE A 37 -15.32 25.06 15.06
C ILE A 37 -14.32 23.92 14.80
N ILE A 38 -13.35 23.72 15.70
CA ILE A 38 -12.36 22.65 15.58
C ILE A 38 -13.06 21.29 15.61
N LEU A 39 -13.93 21.04 16.60
CA LEU A 39 -14.66 19.78 16.72
C LEU A 39 -15.55 19.50 15.51
N TYR A 40 -16.25 20.50 14.99
CA TYR A 40 -17.07 20.37 13.79
C TYR A 40 -16.24 20.03 12.55
N ARG A 41 -15.07 20.64 12.40
CA ARG A 41 -14.17 20.39 11.26
C ARG A 41 -13.37 19.09 11.39
N PHE A 42 -13.14 18.62 12.61
CA PHE A 42 -12.36 17.42 12.88
C PHE A 42 -12.96 16.19 12.20
N ASP A 43 -14.26 15.97 12.35
CA ASP A 43 -14.94 14.79 11.79
C ASP A 43 -14.86 14.74 10.24
N ILE A 44 -15.11 15.88 9.60
CA ILE A 44 -15.09 16.01 8.13
C ILE A 44 -13.68 15.77 7.58
N TYR A 45 -12.66 16.36 8.17
CA TYR A 45 -11.29 16.28 7.63
C TYR A 45 -10.56 14.99 8.01
N TYR A 46 -10.90 14.34 9.12
CA TYR A 46 -10.21 13.13 9.55
C TYR A 46 -10.56 11.94 8.67
N HIS A 47 -11.85 11.70 8.41
CA HIS A 47 -12.26 10.53 7.65
C HIS A 47 -11.85 10.64 6.17
N GLU A 48 -12.07 11.80 5.56
CA GLU A 48 -11.77 11.99 4.13
C GLU A 48 -10.27 11.88 3.83
N LYS A 49 -9.41 12.52 4.64
CA LYS A 49 -7.96 12.49 4.40
C LYS A 49 -7.34 11.13 4.68
N VAL A 50 -7.79 10.43 5.72
CA VAL A 50 -7.27 9.10 6.05
C VAL A 50 -7.68 8.09 4.98
N HIS A 51 -8.94 8.09 4.54
CA HIS A 51 -9.38 7.19 3.47
C HIS A 51 -8.69 7.50 2.14
N ALA A 52 -8.64 8.76 1.72
CA ALA A 52 -7.96 9.15 0.48
C ALA A 52 -6.47 8.77 0.51
N HIS A 53 -5.79 8.94 1.65
CA HIS A 53 -4.40 8.54 1.79
C HIS A 53 -4.21 7.03 1.71
N LEU A 54 -5.08 6.24 2.33
CA LEU A 54 -5.02 4.78 2.23
C LEU A 54 -5.31 4.29 0.81
N GLU A 55 -6.29 4.88 0.13
CA GLU A 55 -6.58 4.59 -1.28
C GLU A 55 -5.38 4.90 -2.18
N GLU A 56 -4.76 6.06 -2.01
CA GLU A 56 -3.56 6.45 -2.74
C GLU A 56 -2.40 5.48 -2.47
N LEU A 57 -2.19 5.10 -1.20
CA LEU A 57 -1.17 4.12 -0.84
C LEU A 57 -1.44 2.77 -1.51
N VAL A 58 -2.66 2.24 -1.43
CA VAL A 58 -3.01 0.95 -2.05
C VAL A 58 -2.84 1.02 -3.57
N LEU A 59 -3.28 2.11 -4.21
CA LEU A 59 -3.11 2.32 -5.64
C LEU A 59 -1.64 2.35 -6.04
N LYS A 60 -0.80 3.07 -5.29
CA LYS A 60 0.64 3.13 -5.53
C LYS A 60 1.30 1.76 -5.41
N HIS A 61 0.95 0.99 -4.37
CA HIS A 61 1.48 -0.36 -4.20
C HIS A 61 1.05 -1.29 -5.34
N LYS A 62 -0.22 -1.20 -5.77
CA LYS A 62 -0.70 -1.94 -6.96
C LYS A 62 0.12 -1.59 -8.20
N GLN A 63 0.33 -0.31 -8.47
CA GLN A 63 1.12 0.15 -9.62
C GLN A 63 2.57 -0.34 -9.56
N GLN A 64 3.16 -0.38 -8.35
CA GLN A 64 4.51 -0.90 -8.16
C GLN A 64 4.59 -2.40 -8.44
N ILE A 65 3.62 -3.20 -7.96
CA ILE A 65 3.52 -4.64 -8.26
C ILE A 65 3.32 -4.86 -9.76
N ASP A 66 2.40 -4.13 -10.39
CA ASP A 66 2.15 -4.23 -11.83
C ASP A 66 3.40 -3.91 -12.65
N SER A 67 4.14 -2.85 -12.27
CA SER A 67 5.37 -2.46 -12.95
C SER A 67 6.47 -3.50 -12.77
N PHE A 68 6.61 -4.04 -11.55
CA PHE A 68 7.53 -5.12 -11.25
C PHE A 68 7.27 -6.35 -12.12
N LEU A 69 6.02 -6.83 -12.16
CA LEU A 69 5.64 -8.01 -12.94
C LEU A 69 5.82 -7.78 -14.45
N ARG A 70 5.49 -6.58 -14.96
CA ARG A 70 5.71 -6.23 -16.37
C ARG A 70 7.19 -6.23 -16.74
N GLN A 71 8.07 -5.74 -15.86
CA GLN A 71 9.51 -5.80 -16.07
C GLN A 71 10.00 -7.25 -16.13
N ARG A 72 9.57 -8.11 -15.20
CA ARG A 72 9.95 -9.54 -15.21
C ARG A 72 9.46 -10.28 -16.44
N LEU A 73 8.24 -10.00 -16.88
CA LEU A 73 7.73 -10.53 -18.14
C LEU A 73 8.57 -10.06 -19.32
N GLY A 74 9.00 -8.79 -19.31
CA GLY A 74 9.92 -8.23 -20.30
C GLY A 74 11.25 -8.98 -20.36
N ASP A 75 11.85 -9.31 -19.21
CA ASP A 75 13.09 -10.09 -19.13
C ASP A 75 12.93 -11.49 -19.75
N ILE A 76 11.84 -12.19 -19.40
CA ILE A 76 11.54 -13.53 -19.95
C ILE A 76 11.28 -13.45 -21.46
N ARG A 77 10.54 -12.44 -21.91
CA ARG A 77 10.29 -12.22 -23.35
C ARG A 77 11.58 -11.99 -24.11
N LEU A 78 12.48 -11.18 -23.58
CA LEU A 78 13.79 -10.94 -24.17
C LEU A 78 14.58 -12.25 -24.32
N LEU A 79 14.57 -13.13 -23.32
CA LEU A 79 15.20 -14.45 -23.44
C LEU A 79 14.59 -15.27 -24.57
N THR A 80 13.25 -15.37 -24.62
CA THR A 80 12.55 -16.16 -25.64
C THR A 80 12.65 -15.58 -27.06
N SER A 81 12.86 -14.27 -27.21
CA SER A 81 13.05 -13.63 -28.52
C SER A 81 14.50 -13.67 -28.99
N THR A 82 15.46 -13.80 -28.07
CA THR A 82 16.90 -13.78 -28.38
C THR A 82 17.44 -15.17 -28.68
N PHE A 83 16.91 -16.20 -28.02
CA PHE A 83 17.43 -17.57 -28.11
C PHE A 83 16.40 -18.52 -28.70
N SER A 84 16.88 -19.51 -29.44
CA SER A 84 16.03 -20.56 -30.00
C SER A 84 15.53 -21.52 -28.92
N LEU A 85 14.44 -22.22 -29.23
CA LEU A 85 13.90 -23.25 -28.34
C LEU A 85 14.92 -24.37 -28.06
N GLU A 86 15.77 -24.72 -29.03
CA GLU A 86 16.77 -25.77 -28.84
C GLU A 86 17.90 -25.33 -27.90
N GLU A 87 18.30 -24.06 -27.94
CA GLU A 87 19.23 -23.50 -26.96
C GLU A 87 18.60 -23.49 -25.55
N LEU A 88 17.35 -23.04 -25.43
CA LEU A 88 16.65 -22.99 -24.14
C LEU A 88 16.37 -24.38 -23.56
N LYS A 89 16.28 -25.42 -24.39
CA LYS A 89 16.16 -26.82 -23.96
C LYS A 89 17.47 -27.41 -23.44
N ASN A 90 18.62 -26.77 -23.70
CA ASN A 90 19.89 -27.20 -23.13
C ASN A 90 19.99 -26.72 -21.67
N GLU A 91 19.99 -27.64 -20.72
CA GLU A 91 20.01 -27.32 -19.28
C GLU A 91 21.25 -26.51 -18.86
N SER A 92 22.42 -26.76 -19.47
CA SER A 92 23.62 -25.97 -19.19
C SER A 92 23.44 -24.52 -19.64
N PHE A 93 22.92 -24.33 -20.86
CA PHE A 93 22.65 -23.00 -21.38
C PHE A 93 21.60 -22.26 -20.54
N LEU A 94 20.53 -22.96 -20.15
CA LEU A 94 19.47 -22.40 -19.32
C LEU A 94 19.98 -22.00 -17.93
N ARG A 95 20.89 -22.79 -17.34
CA ARG A 95 21.58 -22.45 -16.09
C ARG A 95 22.43 -21.19 -16.24
N ASP A 96 23.21 -21.08 -17.31
CA ASP A 96 24.00 -19.88 -17.56
C ASP A 96 23.11 -18.62 -17.72
N ARG A 97 21.91 -18.77 -18.30
CA ARG A 97 20.93 -17.68 -18.38
C ARG A 97 20.36 -17.32 -17.01
N LEU A 98 20.02 -18.31 -16.19
CA LEU A 98 19.56 -18.10 -14.82
C LEU A 98 20.62 -17.37 -13.98
N GLU A 99 21.88 -17.78 -14.07
CA GLU A 99 22.98 -17.13 -13.36
C GLU A 99 23.14 -15.66 -13.77
N GLN A 100 23.00 -15.34 -15.05
CA GLN A 100 23.02 -13.94 -15.53
C GLN A 100 21.85 -13.12 -14.97
N LEU A 101 20.64 -13.67 -14.96
CA LEU A 101 19.49 -13.00 -14.33
C LEU A 101 19.72 -12.78 -12.84
N GLN A 102 20.32 -13.75 -12.14
CA GLN A 102 20.62 -13.66 -10.72
C GLN A 102 21.74 -12.66 -10.41
N GLN A 103 22.72 -12.49 -11.30
CA GLN A 103 23.74 -11.45 -11.18
C GLN A 103 23.14 -10.04 -11.27
N ILE A 104 22.12 -9.84 -12.11
CA ILE A 104 21.50 -8.54 -12.34
C ILE A 104 20.44 -8.23 -11.25
N TYR A 105 19.61 -9.22 -10.92
CA TYR A 105 18.41 -9.03 -10.10
C TYR A 105 18.48 -9.70 -8.71
N GLY A 106 19.62 -10.30 -8.36
CA GLY A 106 19.77 -11.07 -7.13
C GLY A 106 18.95 -12.37 -7.14
N PRO A 107 18.59 -12.92 -5.97
CA PRO A 107 17.89 -14.22 -5.86
C PRO A 107 16.41 -14.19 -6.29
N MET A 108 15.99 -13.16 -7.03
CA MET A 108 14.61 -12.95 -7.47
C MET A 108 14.15 -14.02 -8.48
N PHE A 109 15.01 -14.33 -9.46
CA PHE A 109 14.79 -15.47 -10.34
C PHE A 109 15.36 -16.71 -9.65
N VAL A 110 14.46 -17.52 -9.07
CA VAL A 110 14.84 -18.73 -8.34
C VAL A 110 15.15 -19.88 -9.30
N ASP A 111 14.34 -20.00 -10.36
CA ASP A 111 14.52 -21.00 -11.38
C ASP A 111 14.02 -20.53 -12.76
N LEU A 112 14.41 -21.29 -13.78
CA LEU A 112 13.88 -21.22 -15.15
C LEU A 112 13.46 -22.61 -15.59
N GLY A 113 12.28 -22.72 -16.20
CA GLY A 113 11.75 -23.95 -16.76
C GLY A 113 11.25 -23.76 -18.18
N VAL A 114 11.57 -24.71 -19.06
CA VAL A 114 11.02 -24.77 -20.42
C VAL A 114 9.99 -25.88 -20.47
N ILE A 115 8.76 -25.53 -20.86
CA ILE A 115 7.62 -26.45 -20.86
C ILE A 115 7.09 -26.55 -22.28
N ASN A 116 6.89 -27.77 -22.76
CA ASN A 116 6.35 -28.01 -24.09
C ASN A 116 4.81 -27.92 -24.11
N SER A 117 4.23 -27.97 -25.31
CA SER A 117 2.77 -27.89 -25.52
C SER A 117 1.95 -28.98 -24.82
N ARG A 118 2.59 -30.09 -24.38
CA ARG A 118 1.95 -31.16 -23.60
C ARG A 118 1.99 -30.92 -22.09
N GLY A 119 2.51 -29.79 -21.64
CA GLY A 119 2.68 -29.47 -20.21
C GLY A 119 3.92 -30.11 -19.58
N ILE A 120 4.77 -30.78 -20.35
CA ILE A 120 5.97 -31.45 -19.81
C ILE A 120 7.13 -30.46 -19.77
N GLN A 121 7.75 -30.35 -18.60
CA GLN A 121 8.97 -29.58 -18.40
C GLN A 121 10.19 -30.30 -19.00
N VAL A 122 10.65 -29.80 -20.15
CA VAL A 122 11.72 -30.40 -20.96
C VAL A 122 13.12 -29.91 -20.59
N ALA A 123 13.22 -28.77 -19.89
CA ALA A 123 14.48 -28.29 -19.31
C ALA A 123 14.20 -27.54 -18.01
N TYR A 124 15.15 -27.59 -17.09
CA TYR A 124 15.09 -26.90 -15.81
C TYR A 124 16.46 -26.41 -15.36
N ALA A 125 16.51 -25.19 -14.84
CA ALA A 125 17.64 -24.66 -14.10
C ALA A 125 17.11 -24.09 -12.78
N GLY A 126 17.62 -24.58 -11.66
CA GLY A 126 17.16 -24.15 -10.34
C GLY A 126 17.60 -25.13 -9.24
N PRO A 127 17.25 -24.86 -7.97
CA PRO A 127 17.71 -25.67 -6.85
C PRO A 127 17.00 -27.01 -6.72
N PHE A 128 15.89 -27.23 -7.45
CA PHE A 128 15.08 -28.43 -7.36
C PHE A 128 15.41 -29.45 -8.47
N LYS A 129 14.83 -30.65 -8.43
CA LYS A 129 14.98 -31.68 -9.48
C LYS A 129 13.67 -31.83 -10.25
N LEU A 130 13.22 -30.76 -10.90
CA LEU A 130 11.89 -30.68 -11.55
C LEU A 130 11.90 -31.08 -13.04
N GLY A 131 12.95 -31.75 -13.51
CA GLY A 131 12.97 -32.31 -14.85
C GLY A 131 11.80 -33.27 -15.07
N GLN A 132 11.13 -33.16 -16.22
CA GLN A 132 9.97 -33.98 -16.62
C GLN A 132 8.71 -33.80 -15.76
N ALA A 133 8.61 -32.74 -14.95
CA ALA A 133 7.36 -32.40 -14.28
C ALA A 133 6.21 -32.17 -15.29
N GLN A 134 5.00 -32.59 -14.93
CA GLN A 134 3.80 -32.52 -15.76
C GLN A 134 2.85 -31.42 -15.25
N TYR A 135 2.59 -30.42 -16.08
CA TYR A 135 1.76 -29.25 -15.78
C TYR A 135 0.52 -29.12 -16.68
N SER A 136 0.19 -30.13 -17.49
CA SER A 136 -0.99 -30.09 -18.37
C SER A 136 -2.29 -29.73 -17.65
N GLU A 137 -2.42 -30.13 -16.39
CA GLU A 137 -3.58 -29.85 -15.53
C GLU A 137 -3.42 -28.59 -14.66
N ALA A 138 -2.24 -27.96 -14.66
CA ALA A 138 -2.00 -26.77 -13.87
C ALA A 138 -2.77 -25.57 -14.45
N LYS A 139 -3.57 -24.89 -13.61
CA LYS A 139 -4.39 -23.75 -14.03
C LYS A 139 -3.57 -22.66 -14.73
N TRP A 140 -2.39 -22.33 -14.19
CA TRP A 140 -1.53 -21.31 -14.76
C TRP A 140 -1.00 -21.70 -16.15
N PHE A 141 -0.69 -22.98 -16.39
CA PHE A 141 -0.25 -23.47 -17.69
C PHE A 141 -1.38 -23.40 -18.72
N GLN A 142 -2.58 -23.85 -18.34
CA GLN A 142 -3.77 -23.74 -19.19
C GLN A 142 -4.14 -22.30 -19.52
N MET A 143 -3.90 -21.35 -18.61
CA MET A 143 -4.09 -19.92 -18.86
C MET A 143 -3.03 -19.38 -19.81
N ALA A 144 -1.75 -19.71 -19.60
CA ALA A 144 -0.65 -19.29 -20.47
C ALA A 144 -0.79 -19.80 -21.91
N MET A 145 -1.38 -20.99 -22.10
CA MET A 145 -1.67 -21.52 -23.44
C MET A 145 -2.82 -20.80 -24.18
N LYS A 146 -3.63 -19.99 -23.48
CA LYS A 146 -4.81 -19.32 -24.07
C LYS A 146 -4.57 -17.86 -24.43
N SER A 147 -3.54 -17.23 -23.88
CA SER A 147 -3.22 -15.82 -24.10
C SER A 147 -1.72 -15.69 -24.18
N ASP A 148 -1.23 -15.00 -25.20
CA ASP A 148 0.20 -14.75 -25.30
C ASP A 148 0.66 -13.92 -24.09
N TYR A 149 -0.05 -12.83 -23.73
CA TYR A 149 0.13 -12.03 -22.51
C TYR A 149 -1.12 -11.19 -22.23
#